data_AF-A0A661UEA0-F1
#
_entry.id   AF-A0A661UEA0-F1
#
_cell.length_a   1.000
_cell.length_b   1.000
_cell.length_c   1.000
_cell.angle_alpha   90.00
_cell.angle_beta   90.00
_cell.angle_gamma   90.00
#
_symmetry.space_group_name_H-M   'P 1'
#
loop_
_entity.id
_entity.type
_entity.pdbx_description
1 polymer ?
#
loop_
_entity_poly.entity_id
_entity_poly.type
_entity_poly.pdbx_seq_one_letter_code
_entity_poly.pdbx_strand_id
1 'polypeptide(L)'
;ESLGYYDPKTDPFTLKVDVEKSLKWLKVGAQPSDTVRSLFKKAGVLEKWHNIRYAKKAETEIENPANENEAITKPEQKDEKEKTDK
;
A
#
# COMPACT_ATOMS: atom_id res chain seq x y z
N GLU A 1 5.70 12.16 16.73
CA GLU A 1 6.09 10.76 16.46
C GLU A 1 6.61 10.67 15.03
N SER A 2 7.80 10.11 14.81
CA SER A 2 8.36 9.91 13.46
C SER A 2 8.03 8.50 12.99
N LEU A 3 7.32 8.38 11.86
CA LEU A 3 6.90 7.11 11.27
C LEU A 3 7.98 6.48 10.36
N GLY A 4 9.05 7.22 10.07
CA GLY A 4 10.11 6.79 9.18
C GLY A 4 10.96 7.95 8.65
N TYR A 5 11.79 7.63 7.65
CA TYR A 5 12.59 8.61 6.91
C TYR A 5 12.59 8.30 5.40
N TYR A 6 12.76 9.36 4.62
CA TYR A 6 12.92 9.32 3.18
C TYR A 6 14.11 10.19 2.80
N ASP A 7 15.11 9.58 2.16
CA ASP A 7 16.25 10.28 1.59
C ASP A 7 16.21 10.18 0.05
N PRO A 8 15.88 11.28 -0.65
CA PRO A 8 15.86 11.31 -2.11
C PRO A 8 17.24 11.49 -2.76
N LYS A 9 18.30 11.72 -1.97
CA LYS A 9 19.64 12.04 -2.50
C LYS A 9 20.48 10.79 -2.73
N THR A 10 20.07 9.64 -2.19
CA THR A 10 20.70 8.34 -2.49
C THR A 10 20.12 7.75 -3.77
N ASP A 11 20.94 7.07 -4.56
CA ASP A 11 20.50 6.28 -5.72
C ASP A 11 20.84 4.79 -5.46
N PRO A 12 19.84 3.90 -5.24
CA PRO A 12 18.40 4.16 -5.16
C PRO A 12 17.98 4.95 -3.89
N PHE A 13 16.84 5.64 -3.95
CA PHE A 13 16.33 6.43 -2.81
C PHE A 13 16.16 5.55 -1.57
N THR A 14 16.56 6.07 -0.41
CA THR A 14 16.45 5.32 0.84
C THR A 14 15.11 5.63 1.50
N LEU A 15 14.23 4.64 1.55
CA LEU A 15 12.93 4.74 2.23
C LEU A 15 12.87 3.73 3.37
N LYS A 16 12.78 4.21 4.61
CA LYS A 16 12.55 3.36 5.79
C LYS A 16 11.31 3.84 6.50
N VAL A 17 10.28 2.99 6.54
CA VAL A 17 9.00 3.26 7.19
C VAL A 17 8.73 2.18 8.22
N ASP A 18 8.34 2.60 9.42
CA ASP A 18 7.90 1.69 10.47
C ASP A 18 6.45 1.28 10.20
N VAL A 19 6.29 0.06 9.69
CA VAL A 19 4.99 -0.46 9.26
C VAL A 19 4.02 -0.54 10.43
N GLU A 20 4.46 -0.96 11.61
CA GLU A 20 3.60 -1.16 12.77
C GLU A 20 3.04 0.16 13.31
N LYS A 21 3.90 1.17 13.46
CA LYS A 21 3.47 2.52 13.85
C LYS A 21 2.56 3.13 12.80
N SER A 22 2.88 2.95 11.52
CA SER A 22 2.05 3.48 10.43
C SER A 22 0.66 2.84 10.39
N LEU A 23 0.56 1.54 10.63
CA LEU A 23 -0.72 0.85 10.77
C LEU A 23 -1.53 1.35 11.97
N LYS A 24 -0.88 1.58 13.13
CA LYS A 24 -1.55 2.19 14.29
C LYS A 24 -2.06 3.59 13.98
N TRP A 25 -1.26 4.41 13.30
CA TRP A 25 -1.64 5.77 12.91
C TRP A 25 -2.85 5.77 11.96
N LEU A 26 -2.86 4.87 10.97
CA LEU A 26 -4.00 4.68 10.06
C LEU A 26 -5.26 4.17 10.78
N LYS A 27 -5.11 3.31 11.80
CA LYS A 27 -6.24 2.84 12.65
C LYS A 27 -6.92 3.97 13.41
N VAL A 28 -6.17 4.99 13.82
CA VAL A 28 -6.69 6.17 14.54
C VAL A 28 -7.42 7.14 13.59
N GLY A 29 -7.41 6.90 12.28
CA GLY A 29 -8.08 7.74 11.28
C GLY A 29 -7.16 8.77 10.63
N ALA A 30 -5.84 8.61 10.75
CA ALA A 30 -4.90 9.51 10.07
C ALA A 30 -5.07 9.48 8.55
N GLN A 31 -5.12 10.65 7.94
CA GLN A 31 -5.15 10.81 6.49
C GLN A 31 -3.75 11.18 5.98
N PRO A 32 -3.08 10.29 5.22
CA PRO A 32 -1.80 10.62 4.62
C PRO A 32 -1.99 11.58 3.44
N SER A 33 -1.11 12.57 3.31
CA SER A 33 -0.99 13.41 2.12
C SER A 33 -0.56 12.60 0.89
N ASP A 34 -0.74 13.16 -0.31
CA ASP A 34 -0.50 12.45 -1.58
C ASP A 34 0.92 11.85 -1.70
N THR A 35 1.96 12.64 -1.38
CA THR A 35 3.35 12.16 -1.36
C THR A 35 3.56 11.04 -0.35
N VAL A 36 2.99 11.16 0.85
CA VAL A 36 3.09 10.15 1.91
C VAL A 36 2.39 8.86 1.49
N ARG A 37 1.26 8.96 0.78
CA ARG A 37 0.53 7.83 0.22
C ARG A 37 1.38 7.07 -0.80
N SER A 38 2.09 7.78 -1.66
CA SER A 38 3.04 7.20 -2.62
C SER A 38 4.20 6.48 -1.91
N LEU A 39 4.74 7.06 -0.83
CA LEU A 39 5.77 6.42 -0.02
C LEU A 39 5.25 5.18 0.71
N PHE A 40 4.07 5.24 1.31
CA PHE A 40 3.46 4.10 2.00
C PHE A 40 3.08 2.97 1.05
N LYS A 41 2.73 3.29 -0.20
CA LYS A 41 2.54 2.29 -1.27
C LYS A 41 3.85 1.58 -1.59
N LYS A 42 4.93 2.34 -1.81
CA LYS A 42 6.29 1.79 -2.04
C LYS A 42 6.78 0.94 -0.86
N ALA A 43 6.42 1.33 0.37
CA ALA A 43 6.77 0.60 1.59
C ALA A 43 5.84 -0.59 1.91
N GLY A 44 4.78 -0.84 1.12
CA GLY A 44 3.83 -1.94 1.37
C GLY A 44 2.90 -1.76 2.59
N VAL A 45 2.87 -0.57 3.19
CA VAL A 45 2.03 -0.28 4.37
C VAL A 45 0.54 -0.25 3.99
N LEU A 46 0.22 0.39 2.86
CA LEU A 46 -1.17 0.52 2.41
C LEU A 46 -1.79 -0.82 1.99
N GLU A 47 -1.00 -1.71 1.39
CA GLU A 47 -1.45 -3.05 1.02
C GLU A 47 -1.80 -3.88 2.26
N LYS A 48 -0.90 -3.88 3.27
CA LYS A 48 -1.18 -4.49 4.57
C LYS A 48 -2.41 -3.90 5.24
N TRP A 49 -2.55 -2.56 5.22
CA TRP A 49 -3.72 -1.90 5.80
C TRP A 49 -5.02 -2.28 5.10
N HIS A 50 -5.00 -2.32 3.76
CA HIS A 50 -6.14 -2.74 2.96
C HIS A 50 -6.54 -4.19 3.27
N ASN A 51 -5.57 -5.11 3.32
CA ASN A 51 -5.81 -6.51 3.66
C ASN A 51 -6.38 -6.67 5.08
N ILE A 52 -5.89 -5.91 6.07
CA ILE A 52 -6.43 -5.96 7.44
C ILE A 52 -7.90 -5.49 7.47
N ARG A 53 -8.22 -4.40 6.74
CA ARG A 53 -9.59 -3.90 6.67
C ARG A 53 -10.51 -4.83 5.87
N TYR A 54 -10.00 -5.41 4.79
CA TYR A 54 -10.74 -6.34 3.94
C TYR A 54 -10.99 -7.67 4.66
N ALA A 55 -9.97 -8.24 5.34
CA ALA A 55 -10.13 -9.44 6.16
C ALA A 55 -11.13 -9.22 7.29
N LYS A 56 -11.08 -8.06 7.96
CA LYS A 56 -12.09 -7.70 8.96
C LYS A 56 -13.48 -7.57 8.34
N LYS A 57 -13.60 -6.95 7.16
CA LYS A 57 -14.86 -6.85 6.42
C LYS A 57 -15.38 -8.23 6.06
N ALA A 58 -14.55 -9.12 5.52
CA ALA A 58 -14.92 -10.49 5.16
C ALA A 58 -15.42 -11.29 6.37
N GLU A 59 -14.83 -11.13 7.55
CA GLU A 59 -15.30 -11.78 8.78
C GLU A 59 -16.63 -11.17 9.30
N THR A 60 -16.85 -9.86 9.09
CA THR A 60 -18.10 -9.17 9.49
C THR A 60 -19.22 -9.27 8.43
N GLU A 61 -18.90 -9.66 7.20
CA GLU A 61 -19.79 -9.69 6.02
C GLU A 61 -20.39 -11.09 5.76
N ILE A 62 -19.96 -12.11 6.52
CA ILE A 62 -20.63 -13.43 6.53
C ILE A 62 -22.07 -13.35 7.09
N GLU A 63 -22.43 -12.24 7.75
CA GLU A 63 -23.78 -11.98 8.27
C GLU A 63 -24.60 -10.96 7.46
N ASN A 64 -24.13 -10.45 6.30
CA ASN A 64 -24.97 -9.62 5.42
C ASN A 64 -24.59 -9.70 3.92
N PRO A 65 -25.20 -10.62 3.15
CA PRO A 65 -24.93 -10.78 1.72
C PRO A 65 -25.78 -9.82 0.88
N ALA A 66 -25.39 -8.56 0.78
CA ALA A 66 -25.90 -7.65 -0.27
C ALA A 66 -25.02 -6.39 -0.39
N ASN A 67 -24.03 -6.40 -1.29
CA ASN A 67 -23.97 -5.42 -2.37
C ASN A 67 -22.83 -5.74 -3.36
N GLU A 68 -23.21 -6.47 -4.41
CA GLU A 68 -22.95 -6.15 -5.81
C GLU A 68 -21.88 -5.06 -6.15
N ASN A 69 -20.85 -5.51 -6.88
CA ASN A 69 -20.09 -4.85 -7.95
C ASN A 69 -19.38 -3.50 -7.68
N GLU A 70 -18.05 -3.53 -7.69
CA GLU A 70 -17.31 -2.91 -8.80
C GLU A 70 -15.89 -3.49 -8.87
N ALA A 71 -15.66 -4.28 -9.91
CA ALA A 71 -14.34 -4.66 -10.37
C ALA A 71 -13.66 -3.44 -10.99
N ILE A 72 -12.48 -3.03 -10.53
CA ILE A 72 -11.44 -2.55 -11.45
C ILE A 72 -10.05 -2.98 -10.96
N THR A 73 -9.44 -3.74 -11.85
CA THR A 73 -8.13 -4.39 -11.89
C THR A 73 -6.97 -3.44 -12.21
N LYS A 74 -5.76 -3.76 -11.68
CA LYS A 74 -4.37 -3.73 -12.22
C LYS A 74 -3.96 -2.72 -13.34
N PRO A 75 -2.68 -2.31 -13.39
CA PRO A 75 -1.72 -3.03 -14.26
C PRO A 75 -0.39 -3.29 -13.52
N GLU A 76 0.15 -4.51 -13.51
CA GLU A 76 1.05 -5.02 -14.55
C GLU A 76 2.10 -3.97 -14.96
N GLN A 77 3.29 -4.02 -14.33
CA GLN A 77 4.49 -3.41 -14.90
C GLN A 77 5.40 -4.54 -15.39
N LYS A 78 5.52 -4.59 -16.72
CA LYS A 78 6.48 -5.40 -17.47
C LYS A 78 7.90 -4.94 -17.14
N ASP A 79 8.58 -5.71 -16.31
CA ASP A 79 10.04 -5.85 -16.41
C ASP A 79 10.29 -7.07 -17.28
N GLU A 80 10.70 -6.85 -18.54
CA GLU A 80 11.85 -7.52 -19.14
C GLU A 80 12.12 -6.88 -20.51
N LYS A 81 13.18 -6.08 -20.57
CA LYS A 81 13.87 -5.73 -21.81
C LYS A 81 14.83 -6.87 -22.10
N GLU A 82 14.66 -7.56 -23.22
CA GLU A 82 15.81 -8.15 -23.91
C GLU A 82 15.66 -7.97 -25.43
N LYS A 83 16.51 -7.09 -25.97
CA LYS A 83 16.90 -7.03 -27.37
C LYS A 83 18.13 -7.92 -27.51
N THR A 84 18.17 -8.81 -28.51
CA THR A 84 19.27 -9.06 -29.48
C THR A 84 18.95 -10.37 -30.23
N ASP A 85 18.66 -10.32 -31.54
CA ASP A 85 19.61 -10.35 -32.67
C ASP A 85 20.32 -11.71 -32.82
N LYS A 86 19.77 -12.59 -33.69
CA LYS A 86 20.51 -13.30 -34.76
C LYS A 86 19.56 -14.04 -35.70
#